data_AF-R9JK10-F1
#
_entry.id   AF-R9JK10-F1
#
_cell.length_a   1.000
_cell.length_b   1.000
_cell.length_c   1.000
_cell.angle_alpha   90.00
_cell.angle_beta   90.00
_cell.angle_gamma   90.00
#
_symmetry.space_group_name_H-M   'P 1'
#
loop_
_entity.id
_entity.type
_entity.pdbx_description
1 polymer ?
#
loop_
_entity_poly.entity_id
_entity_poly.type
_entity_poly.pdbx_seq_one_letter_code
_entity_poly.pdbx_strand_id
1 'polypeptide(L)' 'MSMDLNFWKYKDNTAHDHATVYQTACCDGEVMEVLEVLPIDDILKKVTTTFSN' A
#
# COMPACT_ATOMS: atom_id res chain seq x y z
N MET A 1 -13.71 -17.74 6.97
CA MET A 1 -13.02 -16.57 7.54
C MET A 1 -13.26 -15.41 6.60
N SER A 2 -13.81 -14.30 7.09
CA SER A 2 -13.94 -13.08 6.28
C SER A 2 -12.71 -12.22 6.58
N MET A 3 -11.80 -12.07 5.62
CA MET A 3 -10.70 -11.11 5.72
C MET A 3 -11.19 -9.78 5.18
N ASP A 4 -11.10 -8.73 6.00
CA ASP A 4 -11.12 -7.37 5.48
C ASP A 4 -9.86 -7.19 4.63
N LEU A 5 -9.98 -6.60 3.44
CA LEU A 5 -8.85 -6.35 2.52
C LEU A 5 -8.75 -4.85 2.17
N ASN A 6 -9.38 -3.99 2.98
CA ASN A 6 -9.46 -2.55 2.76
C ASN A 6 -8.21 -1.79 3.29
N PHE A 7 -7.02 -2.32 3.06
CA PHE A 7 -5.75 -1.73 3.55
C PHE A 7 -5.00 -0.92 2.48
N TRP A 8 -5.38 -1.13 1.21
CA TRP A 8 -4.66 -0.60 0.07
C TRP A 8 -5.05 0.84 -0.21
N LYS A 9 -4.06 1.68 -0.47
CA LYS A 9 -4.29 3.06 -0.90
C LYS A 9 -4.39 3.09 -2.42
N TYR A 10 -5.60 3.29 -2.92
CA TYR A 10 -5.88 3.43 -4.35
C TYR A 10 -5.63 4.86 -4.80
N LYS A 11 -5.25 5.02 -6.06
CA LYS A 11 -5.21 6.34 -6.71
C LYS A 11 -6.63 6.89 -6.85
N ASP A 12 -6.72 8.22 -6.87
CA ASP A 12 -7.99 8.91 -7.09
C ASP A 12 -8.70 8.41 -8.35
N ASN A 13 -10.03 8.26 -8.23
CA ASN A 13 -10.93 7.85 -9.32
C ASN A 13 -10.65 6.44 -9.92
N THR A 14 -10.00 5.54 -9.17
CA THR A 14 -9.81 4.14 -9.58
C THR A 14 -10.85 3.20 -8.96
N ALA A 15 -11.19 2.13 -9.70
CA ALA A 15 -12.07 1.09 -9.19
C ALA A 15 -11.38 0.28 -8.10
N HIS A 16 -12.08 0.07 -6.98
CA HIS A 16 -11.54 -0.67 -5.84
C HIS A 16 -11.84 -2.16 -6.03
N ASP A 17 -10.79 -2.97 -6.19
CA ASP A 17 -10.86 -4.43 -6.27
C ASP A 17 -9.82 -5.05 -5.33
N HIS A 18 -10.21 -5.19 -4.07
CA HIS A 18 -9.33 -5.63 -3.00
C HIS A 18 -8.87 -7.08 -3.16
N ALA A 19 -9.67 -7.93 -3.80
CA ALA A 19 -9.33 -9.33 -4.00
C ALA A 19 -8.22 -9.47 -5.05
N THR A 20 -8.39 -8.80 -6.19
CA THR A 20 -7.38 -8.77 -7.25
C THR A 20 -6.09 -8.10 -6.78
N VAL A 21 -6.22 -6.99 -6.03
CA VAL A 21 -5.06 -6.32 -5.44
C VAL A 21 -4.31 -7.21 -4.46
N TYR A 22 -5.02 -7.93 -3.60
CA TYR A 22 -4.38 -8.84 -2.67
C TYR A 22 -3.61 -9.95 -3.41
N GLN A 23 -4.22 -10.59 -4.40
CA GLN A 23 -3.55 -11.65 -5.15
C GLN A 23 -2.32 -11.11 -5.88
N THR A 24 -2.48 -10.06 -6.68
CA THR A 24 -1.43 -9.57 -7.59
C THR A 24 -0.30 -8.87 -6.84
N ALA A 25 -0.63 -7.94 -5.95
CA ALA A 25 0.37 -7.13 -5.26
C ALA A 25 0.96 -7.83 -4.04
N CYS A 26 0.17 -8.60 -3.29
CA CYS A 26 0.65 -9.24 -2.05
C CYS A 26 1.14 -10.68 -2.28
N CYS A 27 0.39 -11.51 -3.01
CA CYS A 27 0.79 -12.91 -3.21
C CYS A 27 1.81 -13.07 -4.34
N ASP A 28 1.57 -12.42 -5.48
CA ASP A 28 2.42 -12.57 -6.68
C ASP A 28 3.59 -11.59 -6.71
N GLY A 29 3.55 -10.54 -5.87
CA GLY A 29 4.62 -9.55 -5.72
C GLY A 29 4.73 -8.59 -6.91
N GLU A 30 3.66 -8.46 -7.70
CA GLU A 30 3.62 -7.59 -8.87
C GLU A 30 3.16 -6.17 -8.51
N VAL A 31 3.59 -5.19 -9.30
CA VAL A 31 3.19 -3.80 -9.10
C VAL A 31 1.86 -3.53 -9.80
N MET A 32 0.92 -2.92 -9.07
CA MET A 32 -0.36 -2.50 -9.63
C MET A 32 -0.42 -0.99 -9.78
N GLU A 33 -0.67 -0.51 -11.00
CA GLU A 33 -0.75 0.93 -11.30
C GLU A 33 -1.92 1.64 -10.61
N VAL A 34 -2.96 0.90 -10.20
CA VAL A 34 -4.11 1.47 -9.50
C VAL A 34 -3.80 1.89 -8.06
N LEU A 35 -2.68 1.42 -7.50
CA LEU A 35 -2.26 1.75 -6.15
C LEU A 35 -1.38 3.00 -6.12
N GLU A 36 -1.56 3.80 -5.08
CA GLU A 36 -0.64 4.89 -4.78
C GLU A 36 0.71 4.35 -4.30
N VAL A 37 1.77 4.94 -4.83
CA VAL A 37 3.12 4.71 -4.31
C VAL A 37 3.25 5.45 -2.99
N LEU A 38 3.43 4.71 -1.91
CA LEU A 38 3.66 5.29 -0.60
C LEU A 38 5.13 5.72 -0.46
N PRO A 39 5.42 6.94 0.03
CA PRO A 39 6.79 7.42 0.22
C PRO A 39 7.39 6.83 1.51
N ILE A 40 7.59 5.51 1.53
CA ILE A 40 8.04 4.75 2.70
C ILE A 40 9.38 5.29 3.22
N ASP A 41 10.33 5.56 2.32
CA ASP A 41 11.66 6.05 2.69
C ASP A 41 11.60 7.42 3.38
N ASP A 42 10.76 8.32 2.89
CA ASP A 42 10.57 9.65 3.51
C ASP A 42 9.94 9.53 4.90
N ILE A 43 8.97 8.61 5.06
CA ILE A 43 8.35 8.31 6.35
C ILE A 43 9.41 7.78 7.33
N LEU A 44 10.20 6.77 6.91
CA LEU A 44 11.24 6.19 7.75
C LEU A 44 12.28 7.23 8.14
N LYS A 45 12.76 8.04 7.18
CA LYS A 45 13.72 9.12 7.44
C LYS A 45 13.19 10.13 8.45
N LYS A 46 11.91 10.52 8.33
CA LYS A 46 11.26 11.44 9.27
C LYS A 46 11.17 10.84 10.68
N VAL A 47 10.78 9.56 10.79
CA VAL A 47 10.70 8.84 12.07
C VAL A 47 12.09 8.80 12.72
N THR A 48 13.12 8.34 11.99
CA THR A 48 14.50 8.30 12.52
C THR A 48 14.96 9.68 12.97
N THR A 49 14.73 10.74 12.17
CA THR A 49 15.11 12.11 12.53
C THR A 49 14.42 12.59 13.82
N THR A 50 13.17 12.18 14.04
CA THR A 50 12.36 12.61 15.20
C THR A 50 12.76 11.89 16.49
N PHE A 51 13.11 10.61 16.40
CA PHE A 51 13.34 9.73 17.56
C PHE A 51 14.82 9.36 17.82
N SER A 52 15.78 9.88 17.06
CA SER A 52 17.22 9.65 17.31
C SER A 52 17.82 10.56 18.40
N ASN A 53 16.99 10.96 19.38
CA ASN A 53 17.37 11.84 20.49
C ASN A 53 17.66 11.02 21.75
#